data_AF-A0A9Q3VVS8-F1
#
_entry.id   AF-A0A9Q3VVS8-F1
#
_cell.length_a   1.000
_cell.length_b   1.000
_cell.length_c   1.000
_cell.angle_alpha   90.00
_cell.angle_beta   90.00
_cell.angle_gamma   90.00
#
_symmetry.space_group_name_H-M   'P 1'
#
loop_
_entity.id
_entity.type
_entity.pdbx_description
1 polymer ?
#
loop_
_entity_poly.entity_id
_entity_poly.type
_entity_poly.pdbx_seq_one_letter_code
_entity_poly.pdbx_strand_id
1 'polypeptide(L)'
;MAISFGHDRPWGGVSQREYQRKAQDPLHPLAYRVHFAAIGWADRHGHAAFAPGKLATLLGKDGKPLSDQSTNNAIARAKRLDLVSPRSGAACLVLGSHLFQKGKGAPVPCRVHQDR
;
A
#
# COMPACT_ATOMS: atom_id res chain seq x y z
N MET A 1 -5.38 -16.35 10.87
CA MET A 1 -5.67 -15.57 12.08
C MET A 1 -7.03 -14.92 11.93
N ALA A 2 -7.76 -14.76 13.04
CA ALA A 2 -8.87 -13.82 13.10
C ALA A 2 -8.28 -12.40 13.10
N ILE A 3 -8.98 -11.43 12.49
CA ILE A 3 -8.58 -10.02 12.54
C ILE A 3 -8.75 -9.54 13.98
N SER A 4 -7.69 -9.00 14.58
CA SER A 4 -7.72 -8.46 15.95
C SER A 4 -6.69 -7.34 16.09
N PHE A 5 -7.18 -6.12 16.33
CA PHE A 5 -6.34 -4.96 16.59
C PHE A 5 -6.14 -4.69 18.10
N GLY A 6 -6.55 -5.64 18.95
CA GLY A 6 -6.62 -5.50 20.41
C GLY A 6 -8.06 -5.58 20.93
N HIS A 7 -8.23 -5.89 22.22
CA HIS A 7 -9.53 -5.93 22.87
C HIS A 7 -10.25 -4.58 22.76
N ASP A 8 -11.56 -4.62 22.49
CA ASP A 8 -12.47 -3.47 22.39
C ASP A 8 -12.06 -2.36 21.40
N ARG A 9 -11.21 -2.67 20.43
CA ARG A 9 -10.89 -1.73 19.34
C ARG A 9 -11.89 -1.89 18.20
N PRO A 10 -12.73 -0.88 17.91
CA PRO A 10 -13.64 -0.95 16.77
C PRO A 10 -12.83 -1.00 15.48
N TRP A 11 -13.22 -1.88 14.57
CA TRP A 11 -12.62 -1.98 13.25
C TRP A 11 -13.69 -2.24 12.19
N GLY A 12 -13.37 -1.85 10.95
CA GLY A 12 -14.22 -2.05 9.79
C GLY A 12 -13.44 -2.72 8.66
N GLY A 13 -14.12 -3.52 7.86
CA GLY A 13 -13.57 -4.09 6.64
C GLY A 13 -13.66 -3.11 5.47
N VAL A 14 -12.70 -3.18 4.56
CA VAL A 14 -12.71 -2.42 3.30
C VAL A 14 -12.47 -3.32 2.09
N SER A 15 -13.03 -2.95 0.94
CA SER A 15 -12.80 -3.66 -0.32
C SER A 15 -11.46 -3.27 -0.94
N GLN A 16 -10.53 -4.23 -1.06
CA GLN A 16 -9.25 -3.98 -1.73
C GLN A 16 -9.45 -3.54 -3.17
N ARG A 17 -10.46 -4.07 -3.89
CA ARG A 17 -10.77 -3.68 -5.27
C ARG A 17 -11.15 -2.19 -5.37
N GLU A 18 -11.87 -1.67 -4.39
CA GLU A 18 -12.22 -0.24 -4.34
C GLU A 18 -10.98 0.64 -4.13
N TYR A 19 -10.07 0.19 -3.27
CA TYR A 19 -8.79 0.87 -3.04
C TYR A 19 -7.86 0.78 -4.25
N GLN A 20 -7.90 -0.32 -5.01
CA GLN A 20 -7.20 -0.43 -6.29
C GLN A 20 -7.73 0.59 -7.31
N ARG A 21 -9.06 0.81 -7.39
CA ARG A 21 -9.64 1.87 -8.22
C ARG A 21 -9.19 3.25 -7.76
N LYS A 22 -9.30 3.54 -6.46
CA LYS A 22 -8.90 4.84 -5.90
C LYS A 22 -7.42 5.15 -6.10
N ALA A 23 -6.55 4.15 -6.06
CA ALA A 23 -5.13 4.34 -6.34
C ALA A 23 -4.86 4.82 -7.78
N GLN A 24 -5.72 4.42 -8.72
CA GLN A 24 -5.62 4.78 -10.14
C GLN A 24 -6.35 6.10 -10.47
N ASP A 25 -7.20 6.61 -9.58
CA ASP A 25 -7.96 7.83 -9.80
C ASP A 25 -7.08 9.08 -9.61
N PRO A 26 -6.81 9.86 -10.67
CA PRO A 26 -5.94 11.03 -10.59
C PRO A 26 -6.58 12.22 -9.84
N LEU A 27 -7.87 12.18 -9.51
CA LEU A 27 -8.52 13.20 -8.70
C LEU A 27 -8.09 13.15 -7.22
N HIS A 28 -7.55 12.01 -6.79
CA HIS A 28 -7.02 11.87 -5.44
C HIS A 28 -5.58 12.39 -5.34
N PRO A 29 -5.20 13.04 -4.22
CA PRO A 29 -3.83 13.48 -4.02
C PRO A 29 -2.85 12.31 -4.08
N LEU A 30 -1.71 12.52 -4.71
CA LEU A 30 -0.80 11.44 -5.07
C LEU A 30 -0.29 10.61 -3.87
N ALA A 31 -0.04 11.26 -2.73
CA ALA A 31 0.35 10.55 -1.49
C ALA A 31 -0.76 9.62 -0.96
N TYR A 32 -2.03 9.99 -1.10
CA TYR A 32 -3.16 9.13 -0.74
C TYR A 32 -3.35 8.02 -1.76
N ARG A 33 -3.06 8.25 -3.04
CA ARG A 33 -3.04 7.17 -4.05
C ARG A 33 -1.98 6.11 -3.73
N VAL A 34 -0.82 6.48 -3.17
CA VAL A 34 0.16 5.53 -2.62
C VAL A 34 -0.45 4.71 -1.48
N HIS A 35 -1.14 5.34 -0.53
CA HIS A 35 -1.84 4.64 0.55
C HIS A 35 -2.91 3.67 0.01
N PHE A 36 -3.68 4.13 -0.97
CA PHE A 36 -4.68 3.29 -1.62
C PHE A 36 -4.06 2.11 -2.35
N ALA A 37 -2.92 2.30 -3.00
CA ALA A 37 -2.15 1.21 -3.59
C ALA A 37 -1.64 0.23 -2.53
N ALA A 38 -1.18 0.73 -1.38
CA ALA A 38 -0.76 -0.14 -0.29
C ALA A 38 -1.92 -1.04 0.19
N ILE A 39 -3.10 -0.48 0.47
CA ILE A 39 -4.27 -1.27 0.91
C ILE A 39 -4.77 -2.19 -0.21
N GLY A 40 -4.86 -1.69 -1.44
CA GLY A 40 -5.43 -2.42 -2.58
C GLY A 40 -4.62 -3.65 -3.00
N TRP A 41 -3.31 -3.64 -2.77
CA TRP A 41 -2.41 -4.76 -3.10
C TRP A 41 -1.79 -5.44 -1.88
N ALA A 42 -2.17 -5.05 -0.66
CA ALA A 42 -1.65 -5.67 0.55
C ALA A 42 -1.96 -7.18 0.60
N ASP A 43 -0.91 -7.94 0.88
CA ASP A 43 -0.99 -9.30 1.35
C ASP A 43 -1.44 -9.35 2.81
N ARG A 44 -1.32 -10.53 3.45
CA ARG A 44 -1.75 -10.71 4.84
C ARG A 44 -0.86 -10.07 5.90
N HIS A 45 0.37 -9.71 5.56
CA HIS A 45 1.33 -9.03 6.45
C HIS A 45 1.29 -7.51 6.26
N GLY A 46 0.42 -7.01 5.37
CA GLY A 46 0.36 -5.60 5.04
C GLY A 46 1.38 -5.18 3.97
N HIS A 47 2.02 -6.12 3.29
CA HIS A 47 2.96 -5.84 2.21
C HIS A 47 2.27 -5.81 0.85
N ALA A 48 2.46 -4.74 0.10
CA ALA A 48 2.04 -4.62 -1.29
C ALA A 48 3.30 -4.59 -2.17
N ALA A 49 3.66 -5.74 -2.75
CA ALA A 49 4.83 -5.86 -3.61
C ALA A 49 4.50 -5.48 -5.07
N PHE A 50 5.41 -4.76 -5.72
CA PHE A 50 5.28 -4.31 -7.10
C PHE A 50 6.48 -4.74 -7.92
N ALA A 51 6.23 -5.15 -9.16
CA ALA A 51 7.30 -5.30 -10.15
C ALA A 51 7.95 -3.94 -10.44
N PRO A 52 9.21 -3.90 -10.92
CA PRO A 52 9.87 -2.65 -11.32
C PRO A 52 8.98 -1.78 -12.23
N GLY A 53 8.88 -0.48 -11.93
CA GLY A 53 8.05 0.48 -12.68
C GLY A 53 6.53 0.36 -12.48
N LYS A 54 6.01 -0.76 -11.95
CA LYS A 54 4.55 -1.00 -11.87
C LYS A 54 3.83 0.03 -11.01
N LEU A 55 4.42 0.43 -9.88
CA LEU A 55 3.84 1.47 -9.03
C LEU A 55 3.81 2.82 -9.74
N ALA A 56 4.87 3.18 -10.48
CA ALA A 56 4.94 4.41 -11.25
C ALA A 56 3.89 4.45 -12.37
N THR A 57 3.67 3.33 -13.07
CA THR A 57 2.59 3.18 -14.06
C THR A 57 1.21 3.34 -13.43
N LEU A 58 0.98 2.71 -12.28
CA LEU A 58 -0.31 2.74 -11.58
C LEU A 58 -0.66 4.15 -11.08
N LEU A 59 0.33 4.86 -10.56
CA LEU A 59 0.19 6.23 -10.07
C LEU A 59 0.26 7.29 -11.17
N GLY A 60 0.63 6.87 -12.38
CA GLY A 60 0.62 7.69 -13.58
C GLY A 60 -0.76 8.23 -13.93
N LYS A 61 -0.80 9.03 -15.00
CA LYS A 61 -2.03 9.62 -15.54
C LYS A 61 -1.95 9.57 -17.07
N ASP A 62 -3.09 9.37 -17.74
CA ASP A 62 -3.20 9.41 -19.20
C ASP A 62 -2.22 8.46 -19.91
N GLY A 63 -2.02 7.26 -19.32
CA GLY A 63 -1.09 6.24 -19.83
C GLY A 63 0.40 6.55 -19.62
N LYS A 64 0.74 7.69 -19.01
CA LYS A 64 2.13 8.08 -18.74
C LYS A 64 2.52 7.72 -17.30
N PRO A 65 3.54 6.86 -17.09
CA PRO A 65 4.04 6.56 -15.76
C PRO A 65 4.66 7.81 -15.13
N LEU A 66 4.68 7.85 -13.81
CA LEU A 66 5.47 8.85 -13.08
C LEU A 66 6.96 8.62 -13.31
N SER A 67 7.76 9.69 -13.23
CA SER A 67 9.22 9.54 -13.10
C SER A 67 9.58 8.89 -11.77
N ASP A 68 10.77 8.31 -11.69
CA ASP A 68 11.30 7.73 -10.45
C ASP A 68 11.34 8.77 -9.32
N GLN A 69 11.79 9.99 -9.63
CA GLN A 69 11.80 11.09 -8.67
C GLN A 69 10.40 11.41 -8.15
N SER A 70 9.41 11.49 -9.04
CA SER A 70 8.02 11.79 -8.65
C SER A 70 7.41 10.67 -7.82
N THR A 71 7.69 9.41 -8.18
CA THR A 71 7.28 8.23 -7.44
C THR A 71 7.87 8.22 -6.04
N ASN A 72 9.19 8.46 -5.92
CA ASN A 72 9.87 8.52 -4.63
C ASN A 72 9.39 9.69 -3.77
N ASN A 73 9.13 10.86 -4.37
CA ASN A 73 8.57 12.01 -3.67
C ASN A 73 7.16 11.72 -3.13
N ALA A 74 6.32 11.03 -3.90
CA ALA A 74 4.99 10.62 -3.47
C ALA A 74 5.06 9.64 -2.28
N ILE A 75 5.94 8.64 -2.35
CA ILE A 75 6.17 7.68 -1.26
C ILE A 75 6.70 8.41 -0.03
N ALA A 76 7.69 9.30 -0.18
CA ALA A 76 8.23 10.08 0.92
C ALA A 76 7.14 10.95 1.59
N ARG A 77 6.24 11.55 0.79
CA ARG A 77 5.12 12.31 1.32
C ARG A 77 4.14 11.42 2.07
N ALA A 78 3.83 10.23 1.57
CA ALA A 78 2.94 9.27 2.23
C ALA A 78 3.52 8.79 3.58
N LYS A 79 4.83 8.53 3.65
CA LYS A 79 5.54 8.22 4.91
C LYS A 79 5.42 9.36 5.92
N ARG A 80 5.64 10.61 5.50
CA ARG A 80 5.50 11.79 6.37
C ARG A 80 4.08 12.01 6.89
N LEU A 81 3.08 11.48 6.20
CA LEU A 81 1.67 11.52 6.61
C LEU A 81 1.26 10.30 7.44
N ASP A 82 2.20 9.41 7.76
CA ASP A 82 1.93 8.13 8.43
C ASP A 82 0.91 7.25 7.70
N LEU A 83 0.81 7.40 6.37
CA LEU A 83 -0.11 6.59 5.56
C LEU A 83 0.49 5.23 5.21
N VAL A 84 1.81 5.13 5.20
CA VAL A 84 2.57 3.90 4.95
C VAL A 84 3.81 3.89 5.84
N SER A 85 4.29 2.70 6.20
CA SER A 85 5.47 2.53 7.06
C SER A 85 6.71 3.20 6.46
N PRO A 86 7.63 3.73 7.30
CA PRO A 86 8.93 4.24 6.87
C PRO A 86 9.75 3.28 6.01
N ARG A 87 9.50 1.96 6.13
CA ARG A 87 10.15 0.91 5.34
C ARG A 87 9.69 0.84 3.89
N SER A 88 8.59 1.50 3.55
CA SER A 88 8.01 1.45 2.21
C SER A 88 8.96 1.96 1.13
N GLY A 89 8.91 1.38 -0.05
CA GLY A 89 9.64 1.82 -1.24
C GLY A 89 8.88 1.50 -2.52
N ALA A 90 9.43 1.87 -3.67
CA ALA A 90 8.75 1.67 -4.95
C ALA A 90 8.47 0.19 -5.28
N ALA A 91 9.30 -0.72 -4.78
CA ALA A 91 9.15 -2.17 -4.95
C ALA A 91 8.21 -2.82 -3.92
N CYS A 92 7.98 -2.18 -2.76
CA CYS A 92 7.04 -2.68 -1.76
C CYS A 92 6.55 -1.57 -0.84
N LEU A 93 5.23 -1.36 -0.80
CA LEU A 93 4.59 -0.51 0.20
C LEU A 93 4.17 -1.36 1.40
N VAL A 94 4.37 -0.84 2.61
CA VAL A 94 4.15 -1.59 3.85
C VAL A 94 3.15 -0.87 4.73
N LEU A 95 2.10 -1.57 5.14
CA LEU A 95 1.13 -1.14 6.14
C LEU A 95 1.51 -1.76 7.49
N GLY A 96 1.45 -0.96 8.56
CA GLY A 96 1.66 -1.49 9.90
C GLY A 96 0.55 -2.44 10.33
N SER A 97 0.87 -3.46 11.14
CA SER A 97 -0.10 -4.44 11.66
C SER A 97 -1.18 -3.84 12.58
N HIS A 98 -0.94 -2.63 13.10
CA HIS A 98 -1.90 -1.84 13.86
C HIS A 98 -2.93 -1.13 12.96
N LEU A 99 -2.65 -0.99 11.67
CA LEU A 99 -3.49 -0.31 10.68
C LEU A 99 -4.20 -1.29 9.74
N PHE A 100 -3.54 -2.39 9.38
CA PHE A 100 -4.06 -3.35 8.43
C PHE A 100 -3.83 -4.79 8.90
N GLN A 101 -4.88 -5.59 8.83
CA GLN A 101 -4.84 -7.04 8.99
C GLN A 101 -5.78 -7.66 7.97
N LYS A 102 -5.38 -8.82 7.47
CA LYS A 102 -6.21 -9.65 6.58
C LYS A 102 -6.52 -10.97 7.27
N GLY A 103 -7.70 -11.52 6.98
CA GLY A 103 -8.14 -12.84 7.45
C GLY A 103 -7.27 -14.00 6.96
N LYS A 104 -7.72 -15.25 7.15
CA LYS A 104 -6.98 -16.48 6.80
C LYS A 104 -6.48 -16.47 5.33
N GLY A 105 -5.28 -16.99 5.10
CA GLY A 105 -4.61 -17.13 3.79
C GLY A 105 -3.13 -17.47 3.97
N ALA A 106 -2.44 -17.96 2.93
CA ALA A 106 -1.01 -18.25 3.02
C ALA A 106 -0.17 -16.95 3.11
N PRO A 107 0.92 -16.92 3.89
CA PRO A 107 1.93 -15.86 3.78
C PRO A 107 2.45 -15.76 2.35
N VAL A 108 2.53 -14.54 1.83
CA VAL A 108 3.26 -14.29 0.57
C VAL A 108 4.61 -13.70 0.98
N PRO A 109 5.73 -14.37 0.67
CA PRO A 109 7.03 -13.82 1.02
C PRO A 109 7.24 -12.49 0.28
N CYS A 110 7.54 -11.44 1.03
CA CYS A 110 7.96 -10.18 0.45
C CYS A 110 9.39 -10.35 -0.08
N ARG A 111 9.60 -10.18 -1.39
CA ARG A 111 10.95 -10.28 -1.98
C ARG A 111 11.89 -9.15 -1.55
N VAL A 112 11.33 -8.06 -1.02
CA VAL A 112 12.06 -6.84 -0.65
C VAL A 112 12.40 -6.80 0.85
N HIS A 113 11.51 -7.33 1.68
CA HIS A 113 11.64 -7.32 3.14
C HIS A 113 11.73 -8.76 3.61
N GLN A 114 12.84 -9.12 4.28
CA GLN A 114 13.05 -10.49 4.79
C GLN A 114 12.37 -10.73 6.15
N ASP A 115 11.74 -9.71 6.71
CA ASP A 115 11.18 -9.76 8.05
C ASP A 115 9.88 -10.57 8.02
N ARG A 116 9.89 -11.66 8.80
CA ARG A 116 8.74 -12.54 9.07
C ARG A 116 7.68 -11.86 9.94
#